data_AF-A0A377ART9-F1
#
_entry.id   AF-A0A377ART9-F1
#
_cell.length_a   1.000
_cell.length_b   1.000
_cell.length_c   1.000
_cell.angle_alpha   90.00
_cell.angle_beta   90.00
_cell.angle_gamma   90.00
#
_symmetry.space_group_name_H-M   'P 1'
#
loop_
_entity.id
_entity.type
_entity.pdbx_description
1 polymer ?
#
loop_
_entity_poly.entity_id
_entity_poly.type
_entity_poly.pdbx_seq_one_letter_code
_entity_poly.pdbx_strand_id
1 'polypeptide(L)'
;MTAADRSCLCTLRQALDWCDELDPDGEFGLGVAVDVYHVWWDPDLASQILRAGKRILAFHVSDWLVPTTDLVNDRGMPGDGVINIPSIRRLVENAGFNGAIELEIFSPYWWQKILTARWILASIASRIIVKE
;
A
#
# COMPACT_ATOMS: atom_id res chain seq x y z
N MET A 1 -2.73 -3.36 -9.30
CA MET A 1 -2.43 -4.80 -9.43
C MET A 1 -1.89 -5.12 -10.84
N THR A 2 -0.66 -5.64 -10.92
CA THR A 2 0.04 -6.11 -12.14
C THR A 2 0.30 -7.61 -12.00
N ALA A 3 -0.78 -8.35 -11.71
CA ALA A 3 -0.74 -9.79 -11.61
C ALA A 3 -0.76 -10.37 -13.03
N ALA A 4 0.14 -11.33 -13.30
CA ALA A 4 0.38 -12.00 -14.59
C ALA A 4 1.36 -11.35 -15.58
N ASP A 5 1.79 -10.09 -15.42
CA ASP A 5 2.77 -9.45 -16.32
C ASP A 5 4.13 -9.15 -15.66
N ARG A 6 4.16 -8.88 -14.35
CA ARG A 6 5.37 -8.41 -13.64
C ARG A 6 5.72 -9.15 -12.36
N SER A 7 4.74 -9.77 -11.69
CA SER A 7 4.96 -10.50 -10.44
C SER A 7 4.23 -11.85 -10.45
N CYS A 8 4.89 -12.88 -9.93
CA CYS A 8 4.28 -14.17 -9.60
C CYS A 8 3.71 -14.21 -8.16
N LEU A 9 4.08 -13.25 -7.30
CA LEU A 9 3.49 -13.03 -5.98
C LEU A 9 2.40 -11.98 -6.09
N CYS A 10 1.14 -12.40 -5.99
CA CYS A 10 -0.02 -11.56 -6.32
C CYS A 10 -0.93 -11.25 -5.13
N THR A 11 -0.69 -11.88 -3.97
CA THR A 11 -1.48 -11.65 -2.75
C THR A 11 -0.57 -11.50 -1.54
N LEU A 12 -1.05 -10.79 -0.52
CA LEU A 12 -0.34 -10.66 0.75
C LEU A 12 -0.17 -12.02 1.43
N ARG A 13 -1.17 -12.91 1.29
CA ARG A 13 -1.09 -14.30 1.79
C ARG A 13 0.12 -15.04 1.23
N GLN A 14 0.28 -15.06 -0.10
CA GLN A 14 1.41 -15.76 -0.74
C GLN A 14 2.77 -15.22 -0.28
N ALA A 15 2.89 -13.90 -0.15
CA ALA A 15 4.12 -13.28 0.34
C ALA A 15 4.43 -13.68 1.79
N LEU A 16 3.40 -13.74 2.65
CA LEU A 16 3.55 -14.19 4.04
C LEU A 16 3.84 -15.69 4.15
N ASP A 17 3.26 -16.52 3.27
CA ASP A 17 3.55 -17.96 3.23
C ASP A 17 5.05 -18.19 2.95
N TRP A 18 5.65 -17.40 2.06
CA TRP A 18 7.11 -17.44 1.84
C TRP A 18 7.91 -16.90 3.01
N CYS A 19 7.43 -15.87 3.71
CA CYS A 19 8.09 -15.39 4.93
C CYS A 19 8.13 -16.48 6.00
N ASP A 20 7.04 -17.21 6.18
CA ASP A 20 6.94 -18.29 7.16
C ASP A 20 7.82 -19.50 6.78
N GLU A 21 7.95 -19.81 5.48
CA GLU A 21 8.80 -20.91 5.01
C GLU A 21 10.30 -20.58 5.07
N LEU A 22 10.67 -19.36 4.66
CA LEU A 22 12.08 -18.97 4.46
C LEU A 22 12.73 -18.35 5.70
N ASP A 23 11.94 -17.75 6.60
CA ASP A 23 12.41 -17.10 7.82
C ASP A 23 11.41 -17.34 8.97
N PRO A 24 11.14 -18.61 9.36
CA PRO A 24 10.08 -18.97 10.30
C PRO A 24 10.21 -18.26 11.65
N ASP A 25 11.44 -18.05 12.11
CA ASP A 25 11.74 -17.43 13.41
C ASP A 25 11.89 -15.89 13.31
N GLY A 26 11.91 -15.34 12.09
CA GLY A 26 12.01 -13.88 11.84
C GLY A 26 13.41 -13.30 12.08
N GLU A 27 14.45 -14.12 12.19
CA GLU A 27 15.82 -13.69 12.50
C GLU A 27 16.48 -12.94 11.33
N PHE A 28 16.08 -13.23 10.09
CA PHE A 28 16.64 -12.57 8.90
C PHE A 28 15.93 -11.25 8.57
N GLY A 29 14.86 -10.91 9.29
CA GLY A 29 14.07 -9.72 9.04
C GLY A 29 13.29 -9.77 7.73
N LEU A 30 12.93 -10.96 7.26
CA LEU A 30 12.13 -11.12 6.05
C LEU A 30 10.68 -10.69 6.32
N GLY A 31 10.15 -9.86 5.44
CA GLY A 31 8.80 -9.33 5.56
C GLY A 31 8.23 -8.78 4.27
N VAL A 32 7.20 -7.94 4.40
CA VAL A 32 6.35 -7.50 3.30
C VAL A 32 6.23 -5.98 3.27
N ALA A 33 6.20 -5.41 2.06
CA ALA A 33 5.73 -4.06 1.82
C ALA A 33 4.23 -4.12 1.49
N VAL A 34 3.40 -3.46 2.30
CA VAL A 34 1.96 -3.36 2.05
C VAL A 34 1.72 -2.11 1.21
N ASP A 35 1.65 -2.27 -0.11
CA ASP A 35 1.23 -1.21 -1.04
C ASP A 35 -0.26 -1.36 -1.35
N VAL A 36 -1.06 -0.35 -0.97
CA VAL A 36 -2.51 -0.33 -1.18
C VAL A 36 -2.91 -0.57 -2.64
N TYR A 37 -2.13 -0.12 -3.63
CA TYR A 37 -2.41 -0.30 -5.05
C TYR A 37 -2.38 -1.78 -5.49
N HIS A 38 -1.64 -2.60 -4.75
CA HIS A 38 -1.48 -4.02 -5.03
C HIS A 38 -2.47 -4.90 -4.26
N VAL A 39 -2.99 -4.42 -3.13
CA VAL A 39 -3.73 -5.28 -2.19
C VAL A 39 -5.18 -4.87 -1.92
N TRP A 40 -5.61 -3.66 -2.29
CA TRP A 40 -6.92 -3.12 -1.87
C TRP A 40 -8.15 -3.95 -2.26
N TRP A 41 -8.05 -4.75 -3.32
CA TRP A 41 -9.12 -5.57 -3.89
C TRP A 41 -9.30 -6.90 -3.15
N ASP A 42 -8.32 -7.31 -2.34
CA ASP A 42 -8.26 -8.64 -1.73
C ASP A 42 -9.26 -8.76 -0.55
N PRO A 43 -10.23 -9.68 -0.59
CA PRO A 43 -11.20 -9.87 0.49
C PRO A 43 -10.56 -10.36 1.80
N ASP A 44 -9.41 -11.01 1.74
CA ASP A 44 -8.68 -11.51 2.92
C ASP A 44 -7.75 -10.45 3.52
N LEU A 45 -7.65 -9.25 2.93
CA LEU A 45 -6.64 -8.24 3.25
C LEU A 45 -6.53 -7.96 4.76
N ALA A 46 -7.66 -7.72 5.43
CA ALA A 46 -7.66 -7.41 6.86
C ALA A 46 -7.07 -8.56 7.71
N SER A 47 -7.42 -9.81 7.37
CA SER A 47 -6.87 -10.97 8.06
C SER A 47 -5.37 -11.14 7.82
N GLN A 48 -4.90 -10.87 6.59
CA GLN A 48 -3.50 -11.02 6.23
C GLN A 48 -2.64 -9.89 6.77
N ILE A 49 -3.14 -8.65 6.87
CA ILE A 49 -2.45 -7.55 7.55
C ILE A 49 -2.26 -7.89 9.03
N LEU A 50 -3.30 -8.39 9.69
CA LEU A 50 -3.20 -8.80 11.09
C LEU A 50 -2.19 -9.93 11.28
N ARG A 51 -2.17 -10.93 10.37
CA ARG A 51 -1.17 -12.01 10.35
C ARG A 51 0.25 -11.46 10.16
N ALA A 52 0.43 -10.49 9.27
CA ALA A 52 1.75 -9.94 8.95
C ALA A 52 2.41 -9.33 10.19
N GLY A 53 1.67 -8.56 10.99
CA GLY A 53 2.16 -7.99 12.24
C GLY A 53 3.50 -7.26 12.07
N LYS A 54 4.51 -7.69 12.83
CA LYS A 54 5.89 -7.15 12.76
C LYS A 54 6.61 -7.39 11.44
N ARG A 55 6.10 -8.27 10.56
CA ARG A 55 6.65 -8.47 9.21
C ARG A 55 6.25 -7.38 8.22
N ILE A 56 5.39 -6.43 8.60
CA ILE A 56 5.13 -5.26 7.75
C ILE A 56 6.35 -4.33 7.85
N LEU A 57 7.11 -4.22 6.77
CA LEU A 57 8.36 -3.45 6.73
C LEU A 57 8.18 -2.08 6.04
N ALA A 58 7.16 -1.95 5.20
CA ALA A 58 6.81 -0.70 4.54
C ALA A 58 5.30 -0.60 4.28
N PHE A 59 4.79 0.62 4.19
CA PHE A 59 3.41 0.91 3.86
C PHE A 59 3.34 1.99 2.79
N HIS A 60 3.00 1.60 1.55
CA HIS A 60 2.91 2.53 0.43
C HIS A 60 1.47 2.90 0.16
N VAL A 61 1.25 4.17 -0.15
CA VAL A 61 -0.06 4.74 -0.47
C VAL A 61 -0.06 5.40 -1.83
N SER A 62 -1.11 5.09 -2.57
CA SER A 62 -1.57 5.75 -3.78
C SER A 62 -3.07 5.47 -3.89
N ASP A 63 -3.69 5.66 -5.04
CA ASP A 63 -5.11 5.35 -5.23
C ASP A 63 -5.40 4.61 -6.53
N TRP A 64 -6.55 3.94 -6.57
CA TRP A 64 -7.09 3.28 -7.74
C TRP A 64 -8.15 4.17 -8.40
N LEU A 65 -7.82 4.74 -9.55
CA LEU A 65 -8.73 5.59 -10.30
C LEU A 65 -9.87 4.78 -10.93
N VAL A 66 -11.02 5.41 -11.13
CA VAL A 66 -12.13 4.81 -11.90
C VAL A 66 -12.58 5.81 -12.97
N PRO A 67 -12.28 5.56 -14.27
CA PRO A 67 -11.51 4.43 -14.80
C PRO A 67 -9.99 4.58 -14.55
N THR A 68 -9.28 3.45 -14.35
CA THR A 68 -7.82 3.37 -14.53
C THR A 68 -7.52 3.12 -16.00
N THR A 69 -6.60 3.89 -16.57
CA THR A 69 -6.27 3.88 -18.00
C THR A 69 -4.92 3.23 -18.33
N ASP A 70 -4.03 3.12 -17.34
CA ASP A 70 -2.76 2.38 -17.43
C ASP A 70 -2.47 1.68 -16.09
N LEU A 71 -2.24 0.36 -16.11
CA LEU A 71 -2.08 -0.43 -14.88
C LEU A 71 -0.81 -0.10 -14.08
N VAL A 72 0.19 0.51 -14.73
CA VAL A 72 1.48 0.86 -14.13
C VAL A 72 1.55 2.35 -13.85
N ASN A 73 1.21 3.18 -14.85
CA ASN A 73 1.48 4.61 -14.89
C ASN A 73 0.22 5.47 -14.67
N ASP A 74 -0.87 4.92 -14.13
CA ASP A 74 -2.09 5.69 -13.83
C ASP A 74 -2.54 5.52 -12.38
N ARG A 75 -1.58 5.57 -11.45
CA ARG A 75 -1.88 5.61 -10.02
C ARG A 75 -2.45 6.97 -9.64
N GLY A 76 -3.51 6.97 -8.83
CA GLY A 76 -4.14 8.18 -8.31
C GLY A 76 -3.39 8.79 -7.14
N MET A 77 -3.58 10.10 -6.93
CA MET A 77 -3.25 10.73 -5.66
C MET A 77 -4.24 10.21 -4.60
N PRO A 78 -3.81 9.89 -3.37
CA PRO A 78 -4.71 9.43 -2.31
C PRO A 78 -5.97 10.28 -2.13
N GLY A 79 -7.13 9.62 -2.24
CA GLY A 79 -8.47 10.17 -2.17
C GLY A 79 -9.03 10.72 -3.49
N ASP A 80 -8.32 10.59 -4.60
CA ASP A 80 -8.88 10.81 -5.94
C ASP A 80 -9.49 9.52 -6.53
N GLY A 81 -9.25 8.37 -5.91
CA GLY A 81 -9.75 7.07 -6.36
C GLY A 81 -10.72 6.41 -5.38
N VAL A 82 -10.79 5.08 -5.43
CA VAL A 82 -11.77 4.28 -4.68
C VAL A 82 -11.20 3.50 -3.50
N ILE A 83 -9.89 3.55 -3.26
CA ILE A 83 -9.28 2.79 -2.16
C ILE A 83 -9.69 3.42 -0.82
N ASN A 84 -10.18 2.59 0.11
CA ASN A 84 -10.41 3.02 1.50
C ASN A 84 -9.09 3.04 2.30
N ILE A 85 -8.22 3.99 1.96
CA ILE A 85 -6.88 4.14 2.53
C ILE A 85 -6.92 4.31 4.06
N PRO A 86 -7.81 5.14 4.66
CA PRO A 86 -7.88 5.27 6.13
C PRO A 86 -8.15 3.95 6.84
N SER A 87 -9.01 3.08 6.28
CA SER A 87 -9.28 1.77 6.85
C SER A 87 -8.06 0.84 6.78
N ILE A 88 -7.39 0.78 5.62
CA ILE A 88 -6.20 -0.07 5.45
C ILE A 88 -5.06 0.41 6.35
N ARG A 89 -4.84 1.72 6.42
CA ARG A 89 -3.86 2.32 7.33
C ARG A 89 -4.13 1.92 8.78
N ARG A 90 -5.38 2.04 9.25
CA ARG A 90 -5.75 1.64 10.62
C ARG A 90 -5.47 0.15 10.87
N LEU A 91 -5.68 -0.71 9.89
CA LEU A 91 -5.34 -2.14 10.01
C LEU A 91 -3.83 -2.35 10.16
N VAL A 92 -3.02 -1.65 9.35
CA VAL A 92 -1.55 -1.75 9.38
C VAL A 92 -0.98 -1.19 10.70
N GLU A 93 -1.48 -0.04 11.16
CA GLU A 93 -1.12 0.54 12.46
C GLU A 93 -1.51 -0.39 13.63
N ASN A 94 -2.72 -0.95 13.61
CA ASN A 94 -3.18 -1.91 14.62
C ASN A 94 -2.39 -3.23 14.60
N ALA A 95 -1.82 -3.62 13.45
CA ALA A 95 -0.92 -4.77 13.34
C ALA A 95 0.48 -4.46 13.92
N GLY A 96 0.76 -3.21 14.30
CA GLY A 96 1.97 -2.79 14.99
C GLY A 96 2.99 -2.05 14.11
N PHE A 97 2.65 -1.73 12.86
CA PHE A 97 3.51 -0.90 12.01
C PHE A 97 3.50 0.56 12.49
N ASN A 98 4.68 1.13 12.70
CA ASN A 98 4.88 2.51 13.16
C ASN A 98 5.86 3.29 12.27
N GLY A 99 6.14 2.77 11.07
CA GLY A 99 7.02 3.40 10.09
C GLY A 99 6.37 4.57 9.35
N ALA A 100 7.12 5.13 8.40
CA ALA A 100 6.61 6.19 7.54
C ALA A 100 5.49 5.68 6.61
N ILE A 101 4.61 6.58 6.22
CA ILE A 101 3.63 6.36 5.15
C ILE A 101 4.25 6.88 3.87
N GLU A 102 4.49 5.99 2.92
CA GLU A 102 5.25 6.30 1.72
C GLU A 102 4.32 6.57 0.54
N LEU A 103 4.41 7.75 -0.07
CA LEU A 103 3.60 8.11 -1.24
C LEU A 103 4.26 7.56 -2.52
N GLU A 104 3.64 6.58 -3.18
CA GLU A 104 4.16 5.94 -4.38
C GLU A 104 3.24 6.13 -5.59
N ILE A 105 3.47 7.20 -6.37
CA ILE A 105 2.62 7.56 -7.51
C ILE A 105 3.42 7.53 -8.82
N PHE A 106 3.05 6.58 -9.68
CA PHE A 106 3.45 6.57 -11.09
C PHE A 106 2.31 7.17 -11.90
N SER A 107 2.54 8.39 -12.38
CA SER A 107 1.53 9.12 -13.15
C SER A 107 2.19 10.21 -14.00
N PRO A 108 2.23 10.03 -15.34
CA PRO A 108 2.69 11.05 -16.26
C PRO A 108 1.94 12.37 -16.09
N TYR A 109 0.67 12.33 -15.68
CA TYR A 109 -0.09 13.52 -15.34
C TYR A 109 0.52 14.29 -14.15
N TRP A 110 0.83 13.60 -13.05
CA TRP A 110 1.41 14.23 -11.86
C TRP A 110 2.88 14.64 -12.05
N TRP A 111 3.66 13.91 -12.83
CA TRP A 111 5.06 14.26 -13.14
C TRP A 111 5.20 15.60 -13.86
N GLN A 112 4.16 16.04 -14.60
CA GLN A 112 4.14 17.33 -15.28
C GLN A 112 3.77 18.50 -14.36
N LYS A 113 3.38 18.25 -13.12
CA LYS A 113 2.98 19.30 -12.18
C LYS A 113 4.17 19.78 -11.37
N ILE A 114 4.23 21.09 -11.13
CA ILE A 114 5.13 21.65 -10.11
C ILE A 114 4.42 21.49 -8.77
N LEU A 115 4.86 20.49 -8.00
CA LEU A 115 4.33 20.21 -6.67
C LEU A 115 5.29 20.72 -5.60
N THR A 116 4.74 21.36 -4.57
CA THR A 116 5.51 21.66 -3.36
C THR A 116 5.19 20.63 -2.30
N ALA A 117 6.16 20.31 -1.42
CA ALA A 117 5.92 19.42 -0.28
C ALA A 117 4.72 19.88 0.57
N ARG A 118 4.58 21.20 0.76
CA ARG A 118 3.44 21.79 1.49
C ARG A 118 2.11 21.52 0.80
N TRP A 119 2.05 21.62 -0.52
CA TRP A 119 0.83 21.33 -1.27
C TRP A 119 0.47 19.85 -1.19
N ILE A 120 1.46 18.96 -1.33
CA ILE A 120 1.25 17.51 -1.22
C ILE A 120 0.67 17.19 0.16
N LEU A 121 1.33 17.64 1.22
CA LEU A 121 0.87 17.44 2.60
C LEU A 121 -0.54 18.00 2.80
N ALA A 122 -0.83 19.23 2.37
CA ALA A 122 -2.17 19.81 2.51
C ALA A 122 -3.26 19.04 1.74
N SER A 123 -2.90 18.46 0.58
CA SER A 123 -3.84 17.75 -0.29
C SER A 123 -4.16 16.34 0.21
N ILE A 124 -3.18 15.66 0.82
CA ILE A 124 -3.32 14.26 1.24
C ILE A 124 -3.57 14.08 2.73
N ALA A 125 -3.18 15.03 3.58
CA ALA A 125 -3.27 14.90 5.03
C ALA A 125 -4.69 14.56 5.46
N SER A 126 -5.71 15.30 5.05
CA SER A 126 -7.11 15.02 5.44
C SER A 126 -7.68 13.71 4.86
N ARG A 127 -7.01 13.12 3.86
CA ARG A 127 -7.48 11.94 3.11
C ARG A 127 -6.81 10.64 3.54
N ILE A 128 -5.66 10.74 4.20
CA ILE A 128 -4.87 9.61 4.73
C ILE A 128 -4.83 9.64 6.27
N ILE A 129 -5.07 10.79 6.92
CA ILE A 129 -5.08 10.87 8.39
C ILE A 129 -6.28 10.13 8.95
N VAL A 130 -5.98 9.07 9.69
CA VAL A 130 -6.91 8.45 10.63
C VAL A 130 -6.94 9.36 11.85
N LYS A 131 -8.08 10.00 12.14
CA LYS A 131 -8.26 10.64 13.44
C LYS A 131 -8.33 9.55 14.50
N GLU A 132 -7.58 9.74 15.58
CA GLU A 132 -7.69 8.95 16.82
C GLU A 132 -9.14 8.92 17.33
#